data_AF-A0A1Y0ESA7-F1
#
_entry.id   AF-A0A1Y0ESA7-F1
#
_cell.length_a   1.000
_cell.length_b   1.000
_cell.length_c   1.000
_cell.angle_alpha   90.00
_cell.angle_beta   90.00
_cell.angle_gamma   90.00
#
_symmetry.space_group_name_H-M   'P 1'
#
loop_
_entity.id
_entity.type
_entity.pdbx_description
1 polymer ?
#
loop_
_entity_poly.entity_id
_entity_poly.type
_entity_poly.pdbx_seq_one_letter_code
_entity_poly.pdbx_strand_id
1 'polypeptide(L)'
;MTALFIFLVALHVAPTLFLLMLHLISDRSTAIADAIRALDIGALDKSCAVACMERARAAERKTYWVACLAPIVTFYALLFTPKSANKLPAWARKWDNNVSLNGDAYAVLRDGQWVTLRNGEKAQPGEVPVSYDDPAYTGDAYYAKGHHPTSFWARWMWVGWRNRASGLSLSLGPELTEPLRVVAGDVTASRDKPGFFLTCSGDEYQWRSYTKKGPVVLITNFGAKLDYQKWLPDGQGQVPYVAIGISFKGAR
;
A
#
# COMPACT_ATOMS: atom_id res chain seq x y z
N MET A 1 -5.01 23.20 -31.25
CA MET A 1 -4.13 22.03 -31.04
C MET A 1 -3.18 22.21 -29.85
N THR A 2 -2.53 23.37 -29.69
CA THR A 2 -1.49 23.59 -28.67
C THR A 2 -1.98 23.43 -27.23
N ALA A 3 -3.16 23.95 -26.88
CA ALA A 3 -3.70 23.84 -25.51
C ALA A 3 -4.09 22.40 -25.13
N LEU A 4 -4.67 21.64 -26.07
CA LEU A 4 -5.01 20.23 -25.86
C LEU A 4 -3.75 19.37 -25.71
N PHE A 5 -2.71 19.64 -26.51
CA PHE A 5 -1.42 18.98 -26.39
C PHE A 5 -0.74 19.29 -25.05
N ILE A 6 -0.72 20.56 -24.64
CA ILE A 6 -0.17 20.98 -23.33
C ILE A 6 -0.95 20.33 -22.18
N PHE A 7 -2.28 20.27 -22.27
CA PHE A 7 -3.12 19.60 -21.28
C PHE A 7 -2.82 18.10 -21.19
N LEU A 8 -2.68 17.41 -22.33
CA LEU A 8 -2.31 16.00 -22.37
C LEU A 8 -0.89 15.79 -21.82
N VAL A 9 0.08 16.61 -22.17
CA VAL A 9 1.44 16.52 -21.62
C VAL A 9 1.45 16.78 -20.11
N ALA A 10 0.75 17.80 -19.62
CA ALA A 10 0.65 18.09 -18.20
C ALA A 10 -0.06 16.96 -17.42
N LEU A 11 -1.11 16.37 -18.00
CA LEU A 11 -1.86 15.26 -17.38
C LEU A 11 -1.07 13.95 -17.34
N HIS A 12 -0.15 13.72 -18.29
CA HIS A 12 0.53 12.44 -18.44
C HIS A 12 2.01 12.48 -18.00
N VAL A 13 2.75 13.51 -18.39
CA VAL A 13 4.20 13.59 -18.17
C VAL A 13 4.53 14.11 -16.78
N ALA A 14 3.83 15.14 -16.29
CA ALA A 14 4.13 15.73 -14.99
C ALA A 14 3.96 14.73 -13.82
N PRO A 15 2.90 13.89 -13.77
CA PRO A 15 2.78 12.87 -12.74
C PRO A 15 3.92 11.86 -12.77
N THR A 16 4.25 11.32 -13.94
CA THR A 16 5.32 10.33 -14.10
C THR A 16 6.67 10.93 -13.71
N LEU A 17 6.98 12.17 -14.14
CA LEU A 17 8.22 12.86 -13.75
C LEU A 17 8.28 13.17 -12.25
N PHE A 18 7.16 13.56 -11.64
CA PHE A 18 7.10 13.81 -10.20
C PHE A 18 7.39 12.54 -9.39
N LEU A 19 6.79 11.41 -9.78
CA LEU A 19 7.06 10.12 -9.17
C LEU A 19 8.49 9.66 -9.42
N LEU A 20 9.03 9.98 -10.59
CA LEU A 20 10.42 9.70 -10.92
C LEU A 20 11.38 10.42 -9.97
N MET A 21 11.15 11.72 -9.81
CA MET A 21 11.94 12.58 -8.93
C MET A 21 11.87 12.12 -7.47
N LEU A 22 10.67 11.77 -6.98
CA LEU A 22 10.51 11.28 -5.59
C LEU A 22 11.34 10.03 -5.33
N HIS A 23 11.42 9.11 -6.28
CA HIS A 23 12.20 7.89 -6.12
C HIS A 23 13.70 8.16 -6.11
N LEU A 24 14.20 8.99 -7.03
CA LEU A 24 15.61 9.37 -7.07
C LEU A 24 16.10 10.03 -5.77
N ILE A 25 15.21 10.73 -5.06
CA ILE A 25 15.51 11.39 -3.78
C ILE A 25 15.37 10.42 -2.59
N SER A 26 14.74 9.26 -2.78
CA SER A 26 14.33 8.36 -1.70
C SER A 26 15.32 7.27 -1.31
N ASP A 27 16.57 7.26 -1.81
CA ASP A 27 17.54 6.18 -1.54
C ASP A 27 17.94 6.11 -0.04
N ARG A 28 17.11 5.43 0.74
CA ARG A 28 17.26 5.19 2.18
C ARG A 28 17.37 3.71 2.51
N SER A 29 17.46 2.83 1.51
CA SER A 29 17.65 1.40 1.75
C SER A 29 18.96 1.12 2.48
N THR A 30 20.00 1.92 2.18
CA THR A 30 21.29 1.91 2.88
C THR A 30 21.11 2.25 4.36
N ALA A 31 20.40 3.34 4.66
CA ALA A 31 20.14 3.77 6.04
C ALA A 31 19.37 2.73 6.87
N ILE A 32 18.42 1.98 6.26
CA ILE A 32 17.70 0.90 6.95
C ILE A 32 18.61 -0.30 7.18
N ALA A 33 19.41 -0.70 6.18
CA ALA A 33 20.37 -1.79 6.34
C ALA A 33 21.40 -1.48 7.43
N ASP A 34 21.89 -0.24 7.49
CA ASP A 34 22.81 0.22 8.55
C ASP A 34 22.14 0.24 9.92
N ALA A 35 20.88 0.68 10.00
CA ALA A 35 20.10 0.61 11.23
C ALA A 35 19.94 -0.82 11.73
N ILE A 36 19.64 -1.78 10.85
CA ILE A 36 19.55 -3.22 11.18
C ILE A 36 20.89 -3.76 11.69
N ARG A 37 22.00 -3.41 11.03
CA ARG A 37 23.36 -3.86 11.43
C ARG A 37 23.73 -3.35 12.83
N ALA A 38 23.26 -2.15 13.19
CA ALA A 38 23.50 -1.53 14.48
C ALA A 38 22.61 -2.07 15.62
N LEU A 39 21.56 -2.85 15.33
CA LEU A 39 20.72 -3.45 16.36
C LEU A 39 21.49 -4.48 17.19
N ASP A 40 21.12 -4.61 18.47
CA ASP A 40 21.60 -5.67 19.35
C ASP A 40 20.74 -6.93 19.16
N ILE A 41 20.94 -7.62 18.02
CA ILE A 41 20.25 -8.86 17.64
C ILE A 41 21.25 -9.88 17.08
N GLY A 42 20.83 -11.14 16.95
CA GLY A 42 21.69 -12.23 16.46
C GLY A 42 22.26 -11.96 15.07
N ALA A 43 23.48 -12.44 14.82
CA ALA A 43 24.17 -12.26 13.53
C ALA A 43 23.38 -12.83 12.34
N LEU A 44 22.67 -13.94 12.56
CA LEU A 44 21.78 -14.56 11.58
C LEU A 44 20.58 -13.67 11.26
N ASP A 45 19.90 -13.10 12.27
CA ASP A 45 18.79 -12.18 12.02
C ASP A 45 19.26 -10.95 11.23
N LYS A 46 20.45 -10.42 11.53
CA LYS A 46 21.03 -9.29 10.77
C LYS A 46 21.25 -9.64 9.29
N SER A 47 21.86 -10.80 9.01
CA SER A 47 22.16 -11.20 7.64
C SER A 47 20.89 -11.51 6.86
N CYS A 48 19.95 -12.26 7.43
CA CYS A 48 18.67 -12.58 6.78
C CYS A 48 17.81 -11.33 6.56
N ALA A 49 17.76 -10.40 7.53
CA ALA A 49 17.03 -9.15 7.37
C ALA A 49 17.60 -8.31 6.23
N VAL A 50 18.92 -8.11 6.17
CA VAL A 50 19.58 -7.37 5.08
C VAL A 50 19.36 -8.05 3.73
N ALA A 51 19.44 -9.38 3.67
CA ALA A 51 19.15 -10.13 2.44
C ALA A 51 17.69 -9.95 1.97
N CYS A 52 16.73 -10.00 2.89
CA CYS A 52 15.32 -9.72 2.60
C CYS A 52 15.12 -8.29 2.06
N MET A 53 15.80 -7.32 2.66
CA MET A 53 15.78 -5.92 2.21
C MET A 53 16.31 -5.74 0.77
N GLU A 54 17.37 -6.46 0.40
CA GLU A 54 17.87 -6.47 -0.98
C GLU A 54 16.89 -7.13 -1.96
N ARG A 55 16.22 -8.22 -1.55
CA ARG A 55 15.15 -8.84 -2.36
C ARG A 55 13.98 -7.87 -2.56
N ALA A 56 13.55 -7.17 -1.51
CA ALA A 56 12.50 -6.16 -1.61
C ALA A 56 12.88 -5.01 -2.55
N ARG A 57 14.14 -4.56 -2.51
CA ARG A 57 14.67 -3.55 -3.44
C ARG A 57 14.71 -4.06 -4.88
N ALA A 58 15.09 -5.33 -5.09
CA ALA A 58 15.06 -5.95 -6.40
C ALA A 58 13.64 -6.05 -6.97
N ALA A 59 12.65 -6.37 -6.12
CA ALA A 59 11.24 -6.36 -6.50
C ALA A 59 10.75 -4.94 -6.83
N GLU A 60 11.12 -3.93 -6.04
CA GLU A 60 10.78 -2.53 -6.31
C GLU A 60 11.29 -2.06 -7.67
N ARG A 61 12.54 -2.37 -8.03
CA ARG A 61 13.09 -2.00 -9.35
C ARG A 61 12.23 -2.53 -10.51
N LYS A 62 11.56 -3.68 -10.32
CA LYS A 62 10.62 -4.26 -11.30
C LYS A 62 9.26 -3.58 -11.27
N THR A 63 8.75 -3.19 -10.09
CA THR A 63 7.42 -2.57 -9.95
C THR A 63 7.42 -1.07 -10.21
N TYR A 64 8.56 -0.41 -10.05
CA TYR A 64 8.66 1.04 -10.03
C TYR A 64 8.16 1.71 -11.32
N TRP A 65 8.64 1.26 -12.48
CA TRP A 65 8.20 1.81 -13.76
C TRP A 65 6.72 1.53 -14.02
N VAL A 66 6.22 0.38 -13.57
CA VAL A 66 4.80 0.05 -13.61
C VAL A 66 4.04 1.04 -12.73
N ALA A 67 4.47 1.29 -11.50
CA ALA A 67 3.85 2.26 -10.62
C ALA A 67 3.87 3.69 -11.18
N CYS A 68 4.98 4.12 -11.81
CA CYS A 68 5.09 5.46 -12.42
C CYS A 68 4.13 5.67 -13.61
N LEU A 69 3.82 4.60 -14.33
CA LEU A 69 2.86 4.61 -15.44
C LEU A 69 1.40 4.41 -14.98
N ALA A 70 1.15 4.10 -13.72
CA ALA A 70 -0.18 3.79 -13.21
C ALA A 70 -1.21 4.90 -13.45
N PRO A 71 -0.91 6.21 -13.25
CA PRO A 71 -1.88 7.26 -13.52
C PRO A 71 -2.39 7.23 -14.96
N ILE A 72 -1.49 7.00 -15.92
CA ILE A 72 -1.82 6.98 -17.35
C ILE A 72 -2.57 5.70 -17.71
N VAL A 73 -1.99 4.56 -17.37
CA VAL A 73 -2.53 3.27 -17.82
C VAL A 73 -3.88 2.99 -17.19
N THR A 74 -4.05 3.29 -15.91
CA THR A 74 -5.34 3.07 -15.26
C THR A 74 -6.40 4.06 -15.75
N PHE A 75 -6.05 5.31 -16.10
CA PHE A 75 -6.98 6.24 -16.73
C PHE A 75 -7.61 5.62 -17.99
N TYR A 76 -6.79 5.13 -18.92
CA TYR A 76 -7.28 4.52 -20.15
C TYR A 76 -7.98 3.18 -19.91
N ALA A 77 -7.46 2.35 -19.01
CA ALA A 77 -8.11 1.08 -18.66
C ALA A 77 -9.53 1.30 -18.11
N LEU A 78 -9.72 2.35 -17.30
CA LEU A 78 -10.99 2.67 -16.66
C LEU A 78 -12.05 3.17 -17.64
N LEU A 79 -11.68 3.78 -18.77
CA LEU A 79 -12.62 4.17 -19.83
C LEU A 79 -13.42 2.98 -20.38
N PHE A 80 -12.84 1.78 -20.30
CA PHE A 80 -13.44 0.53 -20.80
C PHE A 80 -13.81 -0.44 -19.66
N THR A 81 -13.70 -0.02 -18.40
CA THR A 81 -13.96 -0.88 -17.25
C THR A 81 -15.41 -0.70 -16.77
N PRO A 82 -16.25 -1.75 -16.79
CA PRO A 82 -17.62 -1.65 -16.31
C PRO A 82 -17.73 -1.23 -14.85
N LYS A 83 -18.82 -0.56 -14.48
CA LYS A 83 -19.10 -0.16 -13.08
C LYS A 83 -19.17 -1.37 -12.14
N SER A 84 -19.62 -2.53 -12.61
CA SER A 84 -19.67 -3.78 -11.82
C SER A 84 -18.32 -4.46 -11.61
N ALA A 85 -17.27 -4.06 -12.34
CA ALA A 85 -15.96 -4.69 -12.22
C ALA A 85 -15.28 -4.32 -10.89
N ASN A 86 -14.66 -5.30 -10.24
CA ASN A 86 -13.78 -5.13 -9.08
C ASN A 86 -12.29 -5.23 -9.44
N LYS A 87 -12.00 -5.24 -10.74
CA LYS A 87 -10.78 -5.75 -11.33
C LYS A 87 -10.54 -5.14 -12.72
N LEU A 88 -9.33 -4.64 -12.99
CA LEU A 88 -8.99 -3.98 -14.27
C LEU A 88 -9.02 -4.98 -15.43
N PRO A 89 -9.10 -4.55 -16.70
CA PRO A 89 -8.99 -5.44 -17.85
C PRO A 89 -7.69 -6.26 -17.82
N ALA A 90 -7.71 -7.46 -18.42
CA ALA A 90 -6.60 -8.41 -18.39
C ALA A 90 -5.23 -7.79 -18.76
N TRP A 91 -5.20 -6.96 -19.81
CA TRP A 91 -3.97 -6.30 -20.28
C TRP A 91 -3.41 -5.27 -19.29
N ALA A 92 -4.25 -4.74 -18.39
CA ALA A 92 -3.89 -3.74 -17.39
C ALA A 92 -3.69 -4.34 -15.98
N ARG A 93 -3.77 -5.67 -15.84
CA ARG A 93 -3.73 -6.36 -14.53
C ARG A 93 -2.54 -6.03 -13.65
N LYS A 94 -1.37 -5.78 -14.25
CA LYS A 94 -0.16 -5.43 -13.48
C LYS A 94 -0.25 -4.08 -12.75
N TRP A 95 -1.20 -3.22 -13.11
CA TRP A 95 -1.49 -1.95 -12.43
C TRP A 95 -2.64 -2.05 -11.44
N ASP A 96 -3.30 -3.20 -11.37
CA ASP A 96 -4.46 -3.41 -10.52
C ASP A 96 -4.07 -3.47 -9.04
N ASN A 97 -5.10 -3.38 -8.21
CA ASN A 97 -4.99 -3.57 -6.78
C ASN A 97 -4.99 -5.05 -6.39
N ASN A 98 -4.22 -5.37 -5.36
CA ASN A 98 -4.18 -6.71 -4.76
C ASN A 98 -5.51 -7.14 -4.09
N VAL A 99 -6.40 -6.21 -3.72
CA VAL A 99 -7.72 -6.49 -3.14
C VAL A 99 -8.82 -6.25 -4.17
N SER A 100 -9.18 -5.00 -4.43
CA SER A 100 -10.19 -4.58 -5.41
C SER A 100 -9.84 -3.21 -5.99
N LEU A 101 -10.20 -2.98 -7.25
CA LEU A 101 -10.06 -1.65 -7.87
C LEU A 101 -11.02 -0.61 -7.27
N ASN A 102 -12.05 -1.06 -6.53
CA ASN A 102 -12.99 -0.18 -5.82
C ASN A 102 -12.48 0.17 -4.42
N GLY A 103 -11.38 -0.41 -3.93
CA GLY A 103 -10.85 -0.11 -2.59
C GLY A 103 -10.69 -1.34 -1.72
N ASP A 104 -10.25 -1.09 -0.49
CA ASP A 104 -9.90 -2.11 0.52
C ASP A 104 -10.72 -1.94 1.82
N ALA A 105 -11.84 -1.21 1.77
CA ALA A 105 -12.61 -0.87 2.96
C ALA A 105 -13.91 -1.66 3.04
N TYR A 106 -14.31 -1.89 4.29
CA TYR A 106 -15.65 -2.30 4.67
C TYR A 106 -16.35 -1.12 5.35
N ALA A 107 -17.67 -1.10 5.27
CA ALA A 107 -18.52 -0.12 5.92
C ALA A 107 -19.77 -0.79 6.49
N VAL A 108 -20.42 -0.11 7.42
CA VAL A 108 -21.72 -0.49 7.98
C VAL A 108 -22.68 0.68 7.79
N LEU A 109 -23.98 0.38 7.63
CA LEU A 109 -25.02 1.39 7.66
C LEU A 109 -25.48 1.55 9.12
N ARG A 110 -25.08 2.64 9.76
CA ARG A 110 -25.41 2.97 11.16
C ARG A 110 -26.24 4.24 11.17
N ASP A 111 -27.44 4.16 11.72
CA ASP A 111 -28.36 5.30 11.84
C ASP A 111 -28.57 6.05 10.50
N GLY A 112 -28.68 5.30 9.40
CA GLY A 112 -28.85 5.84 8.04
C GLY A 112 -27.58 6.44 7.42
N GLN A 113 -26.43 6.32 8.09
CA GLN A 113 -25.14 6.82 7.59
C GLN A 113 -24.13 5.69 7.39
N TRP A 114 -23.37 5.78 6.29
CA TRP A 114 -22.28 4.86 6.03
C TRP A 114 -21.07 5.18 6.90
N VAL A 115 -20.74 4.26 7.81
CA VAL A 115 -19.56 4.34 8.66
C VAL A 115 -18.50 3.39 8.14
N THR A 116 -17.35 3.93 7.73
CA THR A 116 -16.23 3.12 7.23
C THR A 116 -15.46 2.48 8.39
N LEU A 117 -15.31 1.15 8.36
CA LEU A 117 -14.62 0.35 9.39
C LEU A 117 -13.09 0.45 9.23
N ARG A 118 -12.53 1.62 9.51
CA ARG A 118 -11.09 1.91 9.43
C ARG A 118 -10.63 2.75 10.62
N ASN A 119 -9.32 2.77 10.85
CA ASN A 119 -8.67 3.61 11.88
C ASN A 119 -9.19 3.35 13.31
N GLY A 120 -9.52 2.09 13.64
CA GLY A 120 -10.01 1.70 14.96
C GLY A 120 -11.53 1.54 15.04
N GLU A 121 -12.27 2.01 14.03
CA GLU A 121 -13.71 1.77 13.92
C GLU A 121 -14.00 0.29 13.68
N LYS A 122 -14.96 -0.27 14.44
CA LYS A 122 -15.38 -1.67 14.36
C LYS A 122 -16.89 -1.75 14.21
N ALA A 123 -17.36 -2.82 13.59
CA ALA A 123 -18.77 -3.14 13.57
C ALA A 123 -19.27 -3.43 14.99
N GLN A 124 -20.44 -2.90 15.33
CA GLN A 124 -21.16 -3.15 16.57
C GLN A 124 -21.96 -4.47 16.45
N PRO A 125 -22.35 -5.09 17.57
CA PRO A 125 -23.22 -6.26 17.55
C PRO A 125 -24.48 -6.01 16.72
N GLY A 126 -24.74 -6.89 15.74
CA GLY A 126 -25.90 -6.79 14.84
C GLY A 126 -25.66 -5.99 13.55
N GLU A 127 -24.55 -5.27 13.43
CA GLU A 127 -24.19 -4.60 12.17
C GLU A 127 -23.61 -5.61 11.18
N VAL A 128 -23.96 -5.43 9.89
CA VAL A 128 -23.45 -6.26 8.80
C VAL A 128 -22.40 -5.46 8.02
N PRO A 129 -21.11 -5.79 8.12
CA PRO A 129 -20.08 -5.17 7.29
C PRO A 129 -20.29 -5.50 5.81
N VAL A 130 -20.35 -4.48 4.98
CA VAL A 130 -20.38 -4.61 3.52
C VAL A 130 -19.11 -4.05 2.92
N SER A 131 -18.61 -4.68 1.85
CA SER A 131 -17.44 -4.18 1.13
C SER A 131 -17.82 -3.10 0.13
N TYR A 132 -16.85 -2.36 -0.39
CA TYR A 132 -17.08 -1.41 -1.49
C TYR A 132 -17.45 -2.05 -2.83
N ASP A 133 -17.29 -3.37 -2.98
CA ASP A 133 -17.76 -4.13 -4.14
C ASP A 133 -19.23 -4.56 -3.99
N ASP A 134 -19.80 -4.44 -2.78
CA ASP A 134 -21.17 -4.85 -2.50
C ASP A 134 -22.17 -3.87 -3.13
N PRO A 135 -23.15 -4.34 -3.93
CA PRO A 135 -24.19 -3.48 -4.49
C PRO A 135 -25.04 -2.74 -3.44
N ALA A 136 -25.11 -3.23 -2.21
CA ALA A 136 -25.81 -2.58 -1.11
C ALA A 136 -25.09 -1.32 -0.61
N TYR A 137 -23.78 -1.20 -0.85
CA TYR A 137 -23.02 -0.02 -0.48
C TYR A 137 -23.36 1.15 -1.39
N THR A 138 -23.81 2.26 -0.81
CA THR A 138 -24.20 3.48 -1.55
C THR A 138 -23.43 4.73 -1.11
N GLY A 139 -22.44 4.56 -0.24
CA GLY A 139 -21.65 5.64 0.33
C GLY A 139 -20.46 6.08 -0.53
N ASP A 140 -19.67 6.98 0.05
CA ASP A 140 -18.45 7.53 -0.56
C ASP A 140 -17.21 6.72 -0.24
N ALA A 141 -16.30 6.63 -1.22
CA ALA A 141 -14.97 6.11 -0.98
C ALA A 141 -14.17 6.98 0.00
N TYR A 142 -13.62 6.40 1.06
CA TYR A 142 -12.81 7.13 2.05
C TYR A 142 -11.58 7.84 1.44
N TYR A 143 -11.11 7.38 0.28
CA TYR A 143 -9.95 7.91 -0.44
C TYR A 143 -10.34 8.92 -1.54
N ALA A 144 -11.63 9.12 -1.81
CA ALA A 144 -12.16 10.04 -2.81
C ALA A 144 -13.52 10.60 -2.34
N LYS A 145 -13.48 11.63 -1.47
CA LYS A 145 -14.67 12.25 -0.87
C LYS A 145 -15.64 12.75 -1.96
N GLY A 146 -16.94 12.49 -1.80
CA GLY A 146 -17.98 12.85 -2.76
C GLY A 146 -18.10 11.89 -3.95
N HIS A 147 -17.35 10.79 -3.96
CA HIS A 147 -17.33 9.84 -5.06
C HIS A 147 -17.57 8.41 -4.58
N HIS A 148 -18.56 7.77 -5.18
CA HIS A 148 -18.81 6.35 -4.99
C HIS A 148 -17.57 5.51 -5.39
N PRO A 149 -17.21 4.43 -4.67
CA PRO A 149 -16.06 3.58 -4.98
C PRO A 149 -16.00 3.05 -6.42
N THR A 150 -17.16 2.80 -7.02
CA THR A 150 -17.27 2.32 -8.41
C THR A 150 -17.24 3.43 -9.47
N SER A 151 -17.13 4.69 -9.08
CA SER A 151 -17.00 5.81 -10.00
C SER A 151 -15.61 5.84 -10.66
N PHE A 152 -15.54 6.40 -11.87
CA PHE A 152 -14.26 6.56 -12.58
C PHE A 152 -13.22 7.28 -11.72
N TRP A 153 -13.60 8.41 -11.11
CA TRP A 153 -12.69 9.23 -10.32
C TRP A 153 -12.13 8.48 -9.10
N ALA A 154 -13.00 7.82 -8.33
CA ALA A 154 -12.57 7.05 -7.17
C ALA A 154 -11.56 5.97 -7.58
N ARG A 155 -11.89 5.18 -8.60
CA ARG A 155 -11.01 4.12 -9.12
C ARG A 155 -9.67 4.66 -9.59
N TRP A 156 -9.68 5.76 -10.33
CA TRP A 156 -8.45 6.38 -10.83
C TRP A 156 -7.57 6.89 -9.68
N MET A 157 -8.17 7.54 -8.67
CA MET A 157 -7.45 7.93 -7.46
C MET A 157 -6.89 6.73 -6.69
N TRP A 158 -7.63 5.62 -6.65
CA TRP A 158 -7.22 4.41 -5.96
C TRP A 158 -6.06 3.69 -6.66
N VAL A 159 -6.24 3.18 -7.87
CA VAL A 159 -5.21 2.37 -8.57
C VAL A 159 -4.22 3.19 -9.39
N GLY A 160 -4.60 4.39 -9.82
CA GLY A 160 -3.74 5.27 -10.60
C GLY A 160 -2.78 6.08 -9.73
N TRP A 161 -3.22 6.53 -8.56
CA TRP A 161 -2.44 7.45 -7.73
C TRP A 161 -1.99 6.86 -6.40
N ARG A 162 -2.88 6.20 -5.67
CA ARG A 162 -2.65 5.81 -4.27
C ARG A 162 -1.99 4.45 -4.10
N ASN A 163 -2.55 3.40 -4.69
CA ASN A 163 -2.16 2.01 -4.43
C ASN A 163 -1.66 1.34 -5.72
N ARG A 164 -0.67 2.00 -6.34
CA ARG A 164 -0.18 1.72 -7.69
C ARG A 164 0.57 0.40 -7.75
N ALA A 165 0.23 -0.44 -8.73
CA ALA A 165 0.91 -1.70 -9.02
C ALA A 165 1.03 -2.65 -7.80
N SER A 166 0.09 -2.55 -6.84
CA SER A 166 0.15 -3.38 -5.64
C SER A 166 -0.09 -4.86 -5.94
N GLY A 167 -0.84 -5.17 -7.00
CA GLY A 167 -0.98 -6.55 -7.50
C GLY A 167 0.34 -7.13 -7.99
N LEU A 168 1.16 -6.36 -8.73
CA LEU A 168 2.48 -6.81 -9.16
C LEU A 168 3.44 -6.96 -7.98
N SER A 169 3.43 -6.01 -7.04
CA SER A 169 4.21 -6.08 -5.80
C SER A 169 3.86 -7.33 -4.97
N LEU A 170 2.58 -7.73 -4.93
CA LEU A 170 2.15 -8.99 -4.33
C LEU A 170 2.74 -10.20 -5.06
N SER A 171 2.62 -10.25 -6.39
CA SER A 171 3.11 -11.40 -7.18
C SER A 171 4.63 -11.61 -7.14
N LEU A 172 5.39 -10.54 -6.84
CA LEU A 172 6.84 -10.58 -6.70
C LEU A 172 7.28 -10.85 -5.25
N GLY A 173 6.35 -10.79 -4.31
CA GLY A 173 6.63 -11.00 -2.91
C GLY A 173 6.60 -12.47 -2.50
N PRO A 174 7.10 -12.78 -1.30
CA PRO A 174 7.29 -14.15 -0.86
C PRO A 174 5.97 -14.78 -0.42
N GLU A 175 5.94 -16.11 -0.46
CA GLU A 175 4.94 -16.89 0.24
C GLU A 175 5.41 -17.13 1.68
N LEU A 176 4.57 -16.82 2.65
CA LEU A 176 4.87 -16.99 4.06
C LEU A 176 4.27 -18.31 4.56
N THR A 177 5.08 -19.13 5.21
CA THR A 177 4.67 -20.41 5.80
C THR A 177 4.87 -20.45 7.31
N GLU A 178 5.60 -19.47 7.86
CA GLU A 178 5.98 -19.44 9.27
C GLU A 178 5.23 -18.37 10.08
N PRO A 179 5.05 -18.56 11.40
CA PRO A 179 4.40 -17.57 12.26
C PRO A 179 5.23 -16.29 12.37
N LEU A 180 4.53 -15.17 12.59
CA LEU A 180 5.16 -13.87 12.84
C LEU A 180 5.91 -13.87 14.18
N ARG A 181 7.16 -13.42 14.17
CA ARG A 181 7.97 -13.16 15.36
C ARG A 181 8.46 -11.71 15.39
N VAL A 182 8.49 -11.13 16.59
CA VAL A 182 9.14 -9.83 16.83
C VAL A 182 10.61 -10.07 17.09
N VAL A 183 11.48 -9.42 16.32
CA VAL A 183 12.94 -9.54 16.42
C VAL A 183 13.52 -8.38 17.22
N ALA A 184 13.02 -7.15 16.99
CA ALA A 184 13.45 -5.97 17.72
C ALA A 184 12.37 -4.88 17.74
N GLY A 185 12.49 -3.95 18.69
CA GLY A 185 11.63 -2.77 18.81
C GLY A 185 10.27 -3.07 19.45
N ASP A 186 9.28 -2.23 19.16
CA ASP A 186 7.96 -2.24 19.79
C ASP A 186 6.85 -2.26 18.73
N VAL A 187 6.13 -3.38 18.63
CA VAL A 187 5.02 -3.55 17.67
C VAL A 187 3.81 -2.65 17.93
N THR A 188 3.75 -2.02 19.11
CA THR A 188 2.75 -0.99 19.41
C THR A 188 3.13 0.38 18.85
N ALA A 189 4.33 0.52 18.26
CA ALA A 189 4.73 1.73 17.56
C ALA A 189 3.72 2.10 16.46
N SER A 190 3.35 3.37 16.44
CA SER A 190 2.27 3.90 15.61
C SER A 190 2.52 5.38 15.30
N ARG A 191 1.54 6.03 14.67
CA ARG A 191 1.60 7.49 14.45
C ARG A 191 1.66 8.25 15.77
N ASP A 192 0.94 7.76 16.76
CA ASP A 192 0.75 8.46 18.04
C ASP A 192 1.84 8.04 19.04
N LYS A 193 2.47 6.89 18.80
CA LYS A 193 3.63 6.36 19.52
C LYS A 193 4.81 6.12 18.57
N PRO A 194 5.61 7.17 18.24
CA PRO A 194 6.78 7.02 17.38
C PRO A 194 7.74 5.95 17.88
N GLY A 195 8.41 5.26 16.96
CA GLY A 195 9.26 4.12 17.26
C GLY A 195 9.50 3.26 16.03
N PHE A 196 10.08 2.08 16.22
CA PHE A 196 10.26 1.10 15.16
C PHE A 196 10.01 -0.31 15.68
N PHE A 197 9.84 -1.23 14.74
CA PHE A 197 9.96 -2.66 14.99
C PHE A 197 10.52 -3.38 13.77
N LEU A 198 11.18 -4.49 14.04
CA LEU A 198 11.62 -5.48 13.07
C LEU A 198 10.91 -6.79 13.41
N THR A 199 10.15 -7.32 12.46
CA THR A 199 9.47 -8.62 12.57
C THR A 199 9.96 -9.57 11.49
N CYS A 200 9.85 -10.88 11.73
CA CYS A 200 10.18 -11.90 10.74
C CYS A 200 9.11 -13.01 10.67
N SER A 201 9.13 -13.74 9.56
CA SER A 201 8.45 -15.01 9.31
C SER A 201 9.40 -15.83 8.43
N GLY A 202 10.05 -16.85 8.98
CA GLY A 202 11.21 -17.50 8.36
C GLY A 202 12.32 -16.51 8.02
N ASP A 203 12.79 -16.56 6.78
CA ASP A 203 13.84 -15.68 6.23
C ASP A 203 13.32 -14.35 5.68
N GLU A 204 12.03 -14.05 5.88
CA GLU A 204 11.38 -12.81 5.44
C GLU A 204 11.22 -11.84 6.61
N TYR A 205 11.58 -10.59 6.38
CA TYR A 205 11.65 -9.55 7.40
C TYR A 205 10.85 -8.32 6.99
N GLN A 206 10.27 -7.66 7.98
CA GLN A 206 9.63 -6.36 7.84
C GLN A 206 10.27 -5.36 8.80
N TRP A 207 10.87 -4.32 8.26
CA TRP A 207 11.19 -3.12 9.01
C TRP A 207 10.04 -2.13 8.93
N ARG A 208 9.57 -1.64 10.08
CA ARG A 208 8.61 -0.54 10.13
C ARG A 208 9.04 0.49 11.15
N SER A 209 9.02 1.77 10.76
CA SER A 209 9.31 2.88 11.68
C SER A 209 8.35 4.04 11.50
N TYR A 210 8.17 4.78 12.60
CA TYR A 210 7.34 5.97 12.73
C TYR A 210 8.21 7.07 13.31
N THR A 211 8.52 8.08 12.51
CA THR A 211 9.38 9.20 12.91
C THR A 211 8.59 10.49 12.86
N LYS A 212 8.42 11.16 14.00
CA LYS A 212 7.76 12.47 14.06
C LYS A 212 8.65 13.54 13.41
N LYS A 213 8.06 14.35 12.53
CA LYS A 213 8.68 15.48 11.84
C LYS A 213 7.73 16.68 11.95
N GLY A 214 7.69 17.28 13.15
CA GLY A 214 6.73 18.35 13.45
C GLY A 214 5.28 17.84 13.42
N PRO A 215 4.37 18.46 12.63
CA PRO A 215 2.96 18.08 12.58
C PRO A 215 2.69 16.82 11.75
N VAL A 216 3.73 16.22 11.16
CA VAL A 216 3.60 15.00 10.35
C VAL A 216 4.43 13.87 10.93
N VAL A 217 3.96 12.64 10.73
CA VAL A 217 4.71 11.42 11.03
C VAL A 217 5.13 10.78 9.72
N LEU A 218 6.43 10.57 9.58
CA LEU A 218 7.03 9.77 8.52
C LEU A 218 6.89 8.30 8.89
N ILE A 219 6.13 7.55 8.10
CA ILE A 219 6.05 6.09 8.21
C ILE A 219 7.00 5.50 7.18
N THR A 220 7.85 4.58 7.60
CA THR A 220 8.72 3.78 6.72
C THR A 220 8.30 2.32 6.84
N ASN A 221 8.18 1.63 5.71
CA ASN A 221 7.93 0.19 5.64
C ASN A 221 8.85 -0.40 4.57
N PHE A 222 9.65 -1.39 4.93
CA PHE A 222 10.70 -1.97 4.09
C PHE A 222 10.81 -3.48 4.31
N GLY A 223 10.94 -4.26 3.24
CA GLY A 223 11.00 -5.73 3.28
C GLY A 223 9.70 -6.40 2.85
N ALA A 224 9.44 -7.60 3.33
CA ALA A 224 8.17 -8.30 3.15
C ALA A 224 7.10 -7.65 4.03
N LYS A 225 5.89 -7.42 3.50
CA LYS A 225 4.81 -6.77 4.25
C LYS A 225 4.08 -7.74 5.16
N LEU A 226 4.78 -8.21 6.20
CA LEU A 226 4.32 -9.26 7.12
C LEU A 226 3.05 -8.89 7.90
N ASP A 227 2.73 -7.59 8.05
CA ASP A 227 1.44 -7.15 8.61
C ASP A 227 0.21 -7.60 7.81
N TYR A 228 0.39 -8.24 6.65
CA TYR A 228 -0.67 -8.92 5.90
C TYR A 228 -1.04 -10.29 6.48
N GLN A 229 -0.18 -10.95 7.26
CA GLN A 229 -0.49 -12.28 7.83
C GLN A 229 -1.78 -12.28 8.65
N LYS A 230 -2.12 -11.18 9.32
CA LYS A 230 -3.39 -11.05 10.07
C LYS A 230 -4.65 -11.13 9.21
N TRP A 231 -4.51 -11.00 7.89
CA TRP A 231 -5.60 -11.07 6.92
C TRP A 231 -5.54 -12.33 6.07
N LEU A 232 -4.52 -13.17 6.27
CA LEU A 232 -4.35 -14.43 5.55
C LEU A 232 -5.01 -15.57 6.33
N PRO A 233 -5.64 -16.54 5.63
CA PRO A 233 -6.08 -17.78 6.25
C PRO A 233 -4.90 -18.45 6.97
N ASP A 234 -5.06 -18.75 8.25
CA ASP A 234 -4.05 -19.41 9.10
C ASP A 234 -2.70 -18.67 9.21
N GLY A 235 -2.65 -17.39 8.83
CA GLY A 235 -1.43 -16.58 8.84
C GLY A 235 -0.44 -16.88 7.70
N GLN A 236 -0.83 -17.70 6.72
CA GLN A 236 0.05 -18.17 5.64
C GLN A 236 -0.42 -17.70 4.25
N GLY A 237 0.53 -17.47 3.35
CA GLY A 237 0.25 -17.06 1.98
C GLY A 237 1.11 -15.90 1.49
N GLN A 238 0.81 -15.45 0.27
CA GLN A 238 1.64 -14.46 -0.42
C GLN A 238 1.47 -13.06 0.18
N VAL A 239 2.60 -12.38 0.41
CA VAL A 239 2.62 -10.97 0.86
C VAL A 239 3.46 -10.13 -0.09
N PRO A 240 3.20 -8.82 -0.24
CA PRO A 240 3.98 -7.99 -1.13
C PRO A 240 5.36 -7.66 -0.55
N TYR A 241 6.36 -7.56 -1.42
CA TYR A 241 7.57 -6.81 -1.09
C TYR A 241 7.33 -5.31 -1.22
N VAL A 242 7.81 -4.56 -0.23
CA VAL A 242 7.73 -3.10 -0.20
C VAL A 242 9.12 -2.52 0.01
N ALA A 243 9.52 -1.65 -0.90
CA ALA A 243 10.69 -0.81 -0.72
C ALA A 243 10.23 0.63 -0.51
N ILE A 244 10.22 1.05 0.75
CA ILE A 244 9.98 2.41 1.25
C ILE A 244 8.61 2.97 0.84
N GLY A 245 7.57 2.50 1.52
CA GLY A 245 6.31 3.24 1.57
C GLY A 245 6.43 4.47 2.47
N ILE A 246 6.78 5.64 1.93
CA ILE A 246 6.70 6.91 2.66
C ILE A 246 5.26 7.38 2.71
N SER A 247 4.70 7.47 3.91
CA SER A 247 3.43 8.14 4.13
C SER A 247 3.63 9.25 5.15
N PHE A 248 3.31 10.48 4.73
CA PHE A 248 3.09 11.60 5.63
C PHE A 248 1.64 11.54 6.10
N LYS A 249 1.45 11.44 7.40
CA LYS A 249 0.13 11.54 8.02
C LYS A 249 0.18 12.60 9.10
N GLY A 250 -0.92 13.33 9.29
CA GLY A 250 -1.02 14.27 10.41
C GLY A 250 -0.70 13.56 11.73
N ALA A 251 0.11 14.17 12.58
CA ALA A 251 0.23 13.74 13.96
C ALA A 251 -1.15 13.93 14.62
N ARG A 252 -1.63 12.92 15.36
CA ARG A 252 -2.74 13.13 16.30
C ARG A 252 -2.16 13.55 17.63
#